data_AF-A0A4Q1CMT0-F1
#
_entry.id   AF-A0A4Q1CMT0-F1
#
_cell.length_a   1.000
_cell.length_b   1.000
_cell.length_c   1.000
_cell.angle_alpha   90.00
_cell.angle_beta   90.00
_cell.angle_gamma   90.00
#
_symmetry.space_group_name_H-M   'P 1'
#
loop_
_entity.id
_entity.type
_entity.pdbx_description
1 polymer ?
#
loop_
_entity_poly.entity_id
_entity_poly.type
_entity_poly.pdbx_seq_one_letter_code
_entity_poly.pdbx_strand_id
1 'polypeptide(L)'
;MNKNAFIITNAVLAISALILWLKDEKAVSVFLISILLLFFIFWILVRVVFRVKYTYGISDIFIGDEGGFSLSRLQAVVWAFIIIAYQLSVAIALGVNQMPNAMYYYELTFSEETLFLLGLSLGSYISVKGITVDKINKHPELIKHRKPKFSDIIIGDNGIDFSRVQMLIWTVIALFVFSTKVVYFINEIIGVTDPSQFKVLFNSNVDQFLEFKKDGNETTKGHLPYLPWSFLVLMGLSQGAYIGKKLIPTFKLDDLKLNKEEELRITISSLNTKKALLSNILTKTAANNISEIDRKNIANLENEIAAAQKKVEELNKEMQLIQEYKK
;
A
#
# COMPACT_ATOMS: atom_id res chain seq x y z
N MET A 1 -15.63 -9.75 1.68
CA MET A 1 -16.88 -8.99 1.44
C MET A 1 -18.07 -9.90 1.71
N ASN A 2 -19.08 -9.44 2.45
CA ASN A 2 -20.31 -10.22 2.68
C ASN A 2 -20.99 -10.51 1.32
N LYS A 3 -21.47 -11.75 1.10
CA LYS A 3 -22.21 -12.14 -0.10
C LYS A 3 -23.34 -11.15 -0.41
N ASN A 4 -24.03 -10.68 0.63
CA ASN A 4 -25.12 -9.72 0.50
C ASN A 4 -24.62 -8.35 0.01
N ALA A 5 -23.47 -7.87 0.52
CA ALA A 5 -22.88 -6.62 0.05
C ALA A 5 -22.50 -6.70 -1.44
N PHE A 6 -21.94 -7.84 -1.90
CA PHE A 6 -21.63 -8.04 -3.32
C PHE A 6 -22.89 -8.00 -4.19
N ILE A 7 -23.94 -8.71 -3.80
CA ILE A 7 -25.20 -8.73 -4.55
C ILE A 7 -25.82 -7.33 -4.61
N ILE A 8 -25.86 -6.62 -3.47
CA ILE A 8 -26.43 -5.27 -3.39
C ILE A 8 -25.62 -4.29 -4.26
N THR A 9 -24.29 -4.27 -4.16
CA THR A 9 -23.46 -3.37 -4.97
C THR A 9 -23.65 -3.62 -6.46
N ASN A 10 -23.66 -4.89 -6.91
CA ASN A 10 -23.89 -5.20 -8.32
C ASN A 10 -25.31 -4.84 -8.79
N ALA A 11 -26.33 -5.06 -7.94
CA ALA A 11 -27.69 -4.68 -8.26
C ALA A 11 -27.84 -3.15 -8.40
N VAL A 12 -27.27 -2.38 -7.47
CA VAL A 12 -27.29 -0.91 -7.52
C VAL A 12 -26.59 -0.39 -8.77
N LEU A 13 -25.40 -0.93 -9.08
CA LEU A 13 -24.67 -0.56 -10.29
C LEU A 13 -25.45 -0.91 -11.57
N ALA A 14 -26.07 -2.09 -11.64
CA ALA A 14 -26.86 -2.52 -12.79
C ALA A 14 -28.10 -1.65 -13.00
N ILE A 15 -28.81 -1.32 -11.92
CA ILE A 15 -29.96 -0.41 -11.96
C ILE A 15 -29.51 0.98 -12.39
N SER A 16 -28.39 1.49 -11.86
CA SER A 16 -27.85 2.80 -12.22
C SER A 16 -27.47 2.86 -13.71
N ALA A 17 -26.81 1.83 -14.23
CA ALA A 17 -26.46 1.73 -15.64
C ALA A 17 -27.69 1.69 -16.54
N LEU A 18 -28.75 0.97 -16.14
CA LEU A 18 -30.01 0.90 -16.87
C LEU A 18 -30.73 2.26 -16.87
N ILE A 19 -30.82 2.94 -15.73
CA ILE A 19 -31.45 4.27 -15.63
C ILE A 19 -30.72 5.28 -16.51
N LEU A 20 -29.40 5.28 -16.49
CA LEU A 20 -28.59 6.17 -17.32
C LEU A 20 -28.74 5.86 -18.82
N TRP A 21 -28.88 4.58 -19.17
CA TRP A 21 -29.08 4.17 -20.56
C TRP A 21 -30.41 4.70 -21.08
N LEU A 22 -31.45 4.63 -20.27
CA LEU A 22 -32.78 5.16 -20.58
C LEU A 22 -32.79 6.70 -20.69
N LYS A 23 -31.80 7.39 -20.14
CA LYS A 23 -31.62 8.84 -20.26
C LYS A 23 -30.73 9.26 -21.44
N ASP A 24 -30.39 8.32 -22.33
CA ASP A 24 -29.46 8.50 -23.46
C ASP A 24 -28.01 8.83 -23.05
N GLU A 25 -27.65 8.61 -21.78
CA GLU A 25 -26.28 8.74 -21.27
C GLU A 25 -25.47 7.46 -21.55
N LYS A 26 -25.46 7.04 -22.83
CA LYS A 26 -24.95 5.73 -23.26
C LYS A 26 -23.51 5.49 -22.82
N ALA A 27 -22.66 6.52 -22.86
CA ALA A 27 -21.25 6.39 -22.50
C ALA A 27 -21.04 6.00 -21.03
N VAL A 28 -21.78 6.63 -20.11
CA VAL A 28 -21.70 6.33 -18.67
C VAL A 28 -22.22 4.91 -18.42
N SER A 29 -23.32 4.53 -19.07
CA SER A 29 -23.88 3.19 -18.96
C SER A 29 -22.94 2.11 -19.47
N VAL A 30 -22.31 2.31 -20.64
CA VAL A 30 -21.29 1.38 -21.17
C VAL A 30 -20.16 1.21 -20.17
N PHE A 31 -19.65 2.30 -19.60
CA PHE A 31 -18.58 2.23 -18.60
C PHE A 31 -18.98 1.47 -17.32
N LEU A 32 -20.18 1.71 -16.80
CA LEU A 32 -20.70 0.98 -15.63
C LEU A 32 -20.95 -0.50 -15.93
N ILE A 33 -21.47 -0.83 -17.11
CA ILE A 33 -21.67 -2.22 -17.55
C ILE A 33 -20.33 -2.95 -17.63
N SER A 34 -19.28 -2.31 -18.16
CA SER A 34 -17.93 -2.87 -18.20
C SER A 34 -17.38 -3.17 -16.81
N ILE A 35 -17.56 -2.26 -15.85
CA ILE A 35 -17.17 -2.47 -14.45
C ILE A 35 -17.90 -3.69 -13.85
N LEU A 36 -19.21 -3.78 -14.06
CA LEU A 36 -20.03 -4.91 -13.61
C LEU A 36 -19.58 -6.24 -14.24
N LEU A 37 -19.38 -6.24 -15.56
CA LEU A 37 -18.94 -7.41 -16.29
C LEU A 37 -17.56 -7.86 -15.82
N LEU A 38 -16.66 -6.92 -15.55
CA LEU A 38 -15.34 -7.22 -14.99
C LEU A 38 -15.42 -7.80 -13.58
N PHE A 39 -16.26 -7.24 -12.70
CA PHE A 39 -16.52 -7.82 -11.37
C PHE A 39 -17.08 -9.25 -11.48
N PHE A 40 -17.97 -9.49 -12.42
CA PHE A 40 -18.56 -10.80 -12.67
C PHE A 40 -17.52 -11.81 -13.19
N ILE A 41 -16.73 -11.43 -14.20
CA ILE A 41 -15.62 -12.25 -14.72
C ILE A 41 -14.63 -12.56 -13.61
N PHE A 42 -14.22 -11.55 -12.83
CA PHE A 42 -13.31 -11.73 -11.72
C PHE A 42 -13.86 -12.71 -10.67
N TRP A 43 -15.14 -12.57 -10.32
CA TRP A 43 -15.82 -13.48 -9.41
C TRP A 43 -15.85 -14.92 -9.95
N ILE A 44 -16.15 -15.11 -11.24
CA ILE A 44 -16.10 -16.43 -11.90
C ILE A 44 -14.68 -16.99 -11.85
N LEU A 45 -13.66 -16.22 -12.22
CA LEU A 45 -12.27 -16.68 -12.24
C LEU A 45 -11.83 -17.17 -10.87
N VAL A 46 -12.05 -16.37 -9.82
CA VAL A 46 -11.69 -16.73 -8.43
C VAL A 46 -12.41 -18.00 -7.98
N ARG A 47 -13.69 -18.18 -8.35
CA ARG A 47 -14.52 -19.30 -7.89
C ARG A 47 -14.31 -20.59 -8.67
N VAL A 48 -14.30 -20.49 -9.99
CA VAL A 48 -14.33 -21.64 -10.90
C VAL A 48 -12.91 -22.07 -11.25
N VAL A 49 -12.05 -21.14 -11.63
CA VAL A 49 -10.70 -21.46 -12.13
C VAL A 49 -9.77 -21.75 -10.96
N PHE A 50 -9.69 -20.83 -10.00
CA PHE A 50 -8.74 -20.96 -8.89
C PHE A 50 -9.24 -21.86 -7.75
N ARG A 51 -10.51 -22.30 -7.79
CA ARG A 51 -11.17 -23.13 -6.76
C ARG A 51 -10.88 -22.68 -5.33
N VAL A 52 -10.72 -21.37 -5.13
CA VAL A 52 -10.34 -20.81 -3.84
C VAL A 52 -11.46 -21.14 -2.85
N LYS A 53 -11.11 -21.85 -1.76
CA LYS A 53 -12.07 -22.22 -0.73
C LYS A 53 -12.79 -20.98 -0.22
N TYR A 54 -14.08 -21.12 0.12
CA TYR A 54 -14.97 -20.05 0.59
C TYR A 54 -14.42 -19.22 1.77
N THR A 55 -13.40 -19.73 2.45
CA THR A 55 -12.73 -19.10 3.59
C THR A 55 -11.90 -17.88 3.20
N TYR A 56 -11.39 -17.81 1.96
CA TYR A 56 -10.61 -16.65 1.50
C TYR A 56 -11.52 -15.67 0.75
N GLY A 57 -11.58 -14.45 1.26
CA GLY A 57 -12.40 -13.39 0.69
C GLY A 57 -11.68 -12.69 -0.47
N ILE A 58 -12.43 -12.06 -1.36
CA ILE A 58 -11.88 -11.12 -2.36
C ILE A 58 -11.06 -10.00 -1.67
N SER A 59 -11.42 -9.68 -0.42
CA SER A 59 -10.70 -8.73 0.43
C SER A 59 -9.25 -9.11 0.68
N ASP A 60 -8.90 -10.40 0.59
CA ASP A 60 -7.58 -10.92 0.94
C ASP A 60 -6.53 -10.49 -0.09
N ILE A 61 -6.98 -10.15 -1.30
CA ILE A 61 -6.16 -9.52 -2.33
C ILE A 61 -5.66 -8.16 -1.87
N PHE A 62 -6.31 -7.50 -0.90
CA PHE A 62 -5.86 -6.22 -0.36
C PHE A 62 -5.10 -6.36 0.96
N ILE A 63 -5.06 -7.55 1.56
CA ILE A 63 -4.36 -7.80 2.84
C ILE A 63 -2.88 -7.99 2.54
N GLY A 64 -2.03 -7.11 3.07
CA GLY A 64 -0.58 -7.22 2.98
C GLY A 64 -0.03 -8.36 3.85
N ASP A 65 1.26 -8.63 3.69
CA ASP A 65 1.89 -9.79 4.34
C ASP A 65 2.02 -9.61 5.87
N GLU A 66 1.87 -8.37 6.37
CA GLU A 66 1.75 -8.02 7.79
C GLU A 66 0.32 -8.25 8.35
N GLY A 67 -0.62 -8.76 7.56
CA GLY A 67 -2.01 -9.06 7.96
C GLY A 67 -2.97 -7.86 7.99
N GLY A 68 -2.49 -6.63 7.81
CA GLY A 68 -3.33 -5.44 7.62
C GLY A 68 -3.61 -5.12 6.14
N PHE A 69 -4.54 -4.21 5.86
CA PHE A 69 -4.73 -3.73 4.49
C PHE A 69 -3.50 -2.96 3.98
N SER A 70 -3.09 -3.22 2.73
CA SER A 70 -1.98 -2.54 2.07
C SER A 70 -2.50 -1.53 1.05
N LEU A 71 -2.17 -0.25 1.24
CA LEU A 71 -2.55 0.82 0.32
C LEU A 71 -1.92 0.63 -1.07
N SER A 72 -0.65 0.27 -1.16
CA SER A 72 0.02 0.06 -2.46
C SER A 72 -0.60 -1.10 -3.25
N ARG A 73 -1.01 -2.17 -2.56
CA ARG A 73 -1.71 -3.30 -3.19
C ARG A 73 -3.12 -2.90 -3.65
N LEU A 74 -3.84 -2.12 -2.84
CA LEU A 74 -5.14 -1.54 -3.22
C LEU A 74 -5.02 -0.69 -4.49
N GLN A 75 -4.05 0.23 -4.55
CA GLN A 75 -3.85 1.08 -5.72
C GLN A 75 -3.52 0.27 -6.97
N ALA A 76 -2.61 -0.69 -6.88
CA ALA A 76 -2.24 -1.54 -8.00
C ALA A 76 -3.47 -2.30 -8.56
N VAL A 77 -4.29 -2.87 -7.67
CA VAL A 77 -5.51 -3.59 -8.07
C VAL A 77 -6.55 -2.64 -8.67
N VAL A 78 -6.78 -1.48 -8.05
CA VAL A 78 -7.77 -0.51 -8.55
C VAL A 78 -7.37 0.06 -9.92
N TRP A 79 -6.08 0.37 -10.12
CA TRP A 79 -5.57 0.81 -11.43
C TRP A 79 -5.67 -0.28 -12.49
N ALA A 80 -5.25 -1.51 -12.18
CA ALA A 80 -5.41 -2.61 -13.11
C ALA A 80 -6.89 -2.81 -13.47
N PHE A 81 -7.78 -2.76 -12.46
CA PHE A 81 -9.22 -2.92 -12.65
C PHE A 81 -9.81 -1.81 -13.54
N ILE A 82 -9.51 -0.54 -13.27
CA ILE A 82 -10.08 0.58 -14.05
C ILE A 82 -9.57 0.59 -15.49
N ILE A 83 -8.31 0.22 -15.72
CA ILE A 83 -7.72 0.16 -17.06
C ILE A 83 -8.33 -0.99 -17.87
N ILE A 84 -8.54 -2.16 -17.26
CA ILE A 84 -9.23 -3.27 -17.92
C ILE A 84 -10.69 -2.92 -18.20
N ALA A 85 -11.38 -2.26 -17.25
CA ALA A 85 -12.74 -1.80 -17.45
C ALA A 85 -12.85 -0.78 -18.58
N TYR A 86 -11.86 0.11 -18.72
CA TYR A 86 -11.75 1.03 -19.86
C TYR A 86 -11.66 0.26 -21.19
N GLN A 87 -10.74 -0.70 -21.33
CA GLN A 87 -10.59 -1.49 -22.57
C GLN A 87 -11.87 -2.26 -22.94
N LEU A 88 -12.51 -2.84 -21.93
CA LEU A 88 -13.79 -3.52 -22.10
C LEU A 88 -14.89 -2.54 -22.54
N SER A 89 -14.86 -1.31 -22.03
CA SER A 89 -15.80 -0.26 -22.44
C SER A 89 -15.61 0.16 -23.87
N VAL A 90 -14.37 0.25 -24.35
CA VAL A 90 -14.07 0.52 -25.77
C VAL A 90 -14.65 -0.59 -26.65
N ALA A 91 -14.44 -1.86 -26.28
CA ALA A 91 -14.99 -2.99 -27.02
C ALA A 91 -16.54 -2.97 -27.06
N ILE A 92 -17.19 -2.70 -25.92
CA ILE A 92 -18.65 -2.59 -25.87
C ILE A 92 -19.13 -1.37 -26.68
N ALA A 93 -18.46 -0.23 -26.56
CA ALA A 93 -18.80 1.00 -27.29
C ALA A 93 -18.77 0.80 -28.81
N LEU A 94 -17.74 0.11 -29.32
CA LEU A 94 -17.65 -0.27 -30.74
C LEU A 94 -18.72 -1.28 -31.13
N GLY A 95 -19.10 -2.19 -30.23
CA GLY A 95 -20.17 -3.16 -30.47
C GLY A 95 -21.58 -2.55 -30.51
N VAL A 96 -21.80 -1.44 -29.80
CA VAL A 96 -23.09 -0.70 -29.81
C VAL A 96 -23.11 0.47 -30.80
N ASN A 97 -21.97 0.79 -31.42
CA ASN A 97 -21.89 1.82 -32.44
C ASN A 97 -22.73 1.40 -33.67
N GLN A 98 -23.38 2.37 -34.31
CA GLN A 98 -24.31 2.13 -35.42
C GLN A 98 -23.61 1.78 -36.75
N MET A 99 -22.30 2.00 -36.84
CA MET A 99 -21.50 1.73 -38.03
C MET A 99 -21.25 0.22 -38.19
N PRO A 100 -21.49 -0.36 -39.38
CA PRO A 100 -21.17 -1.75 -39.63
C PRO A 100 -19.65 -1.98 -39.50
N ASN A 101 -19.28 -3.09 -38.87
CA ASN A 101 -17.89 -3.50 -38.65
C ASN A 101 -17.04 -2.52 -37.81
N ALA A 102 -17.65 -1.69 -36.95
CA ALA A 102 -16.91 -0.84 -36.02
C ALA A 102 -15.88 -1.61 -35.16
N MET A 103 -16.20 -2.84 -34.77
CA MET A 103 -15.28 -3.73 -34.05
C MET A 103 -13.96 -4.04 -34.77
N TYR A 104 -13.89 -3.89 -36.11
CA TYR A 104 -12.64 -4.05 -36.86
C TYR A 104 -11.57 -3.03 -36.43
N TYR A 105 -11.99 -1.86 -35.95
CA TYR A 105 -11.12 -0.79 -35.48
C TYR A 105 -10.73 -0.94 -33.99
N TYR A 106 -11.10 -2.05 -33.34
CA TYR A 106 -10.70 -2.29 -31.97
C TYR A 106 -9.18 -2.53 -31.91
N GLU A 107 -8.48 -1.58 -31.30
CA GLU A 107 -7.06 -1.68 -31.00
C GLU A 107 -6.85 -1.51 -29.50
N LEU A 108 -6.02 -2.38 -28.92
CA LEU A 108 -5.61 -2.26 -27.53
C LEU A 108 -4.69 -1.05 -27.39
N THR A 109 -5.27 0.07 -26.99
CA THR A 109 -4.59 1.36 -26.96
C THR A 109 -4.50 1.88 -25.53
N PHE A 110 -3.29 2.21 -25.10
CA PHE A 110 -3.02 2.83 -23.81
C PHE A 110 -2.30 4.15 -24.07
N SER A 111 -2.70 5.20 -23.35
CA SER A 111 -1.87 6.40 -23.25
C SER A 111 -0.57 6.06 -22.50
N GLU A 112 0.51 6.74 -22.87
CA GLU A 112 1.82 6.54 -22.26
C GLU A 112 1.75 6.75 -20.74
N GLU A 113 0.99 7.76 -20.30
CA GLU A 113 0.79 8.09 -18.90
C GLU A 113 0.07 6.98 -18.13
N THR A 114 -0.89 6.30 -18.77
CA THR A 114 -1.58 5.15 -18.17
C THR A 114 -0.63 3.97 -17.97
N LEU A 115 0.26 3.71 -18.93
CA LEU A 115 1.28 2.66 -18.82
C LEU A 115 2.26 2.97 -17.69
N PHE A 116 2.73 4.21 -17.60
CA PHE A 116 3.59 4.63 -16.49
C PHE A 116 2.89 4.52 -15.14
N LEU A 117 1.62 4.91 -15.02
CA LEU A 117 0.86 4.78 -13.77
C LEU A 117 0.68 3.32 -13.34
N LEU A 118 0.40 2.42 -14.28
CA LEU A 118 0.33 0.99 -14.02
C LEU A 118 1.71 0.47 -13.58
N GLY A 119 2.77 0.85 -14.30
CA GLY A 119 4.15 0.47 -14.01
C GLY A 119 4.61 0.94 -12.63
N LEU A 120 4.35 2.20 -12.29
CA LEU A 120 4.67 2.78 -10.98
C LEU A 120 3.90 2.08 -9.86
N SER A 121 2.58 1.90 -10.03
CA SER A 121 1.74 1.24 -9.02
C SER A 121 2.15 -0.22 -8.77
N LEU A 122 2.42 -0.99 -9.84
CA LEU A 122 2.91 -2.35 -9.73
C LEU A 122 4.34 -2.42 -9.19
N GLY A 123 5.22 -1.53 -9.65
CA GLY A 123 6.59 -1.42 -9.17
C GLY A 123 6.64 -1.13 -7.68
N SER A 124 5.88 -0.14 -7.22
CA SER A 124 5.75 0.20 -5.80
C SER A 124 5.22 -0.97 -4.98
N TYR A 125 4.19 -1.68 -5.48
CA TYR A 125 3.69 -2.88 -4.82
C TYR A 125 4.77 -3.96 -4.69
N ILE A 126 5.49 -4.29 -5.77
CA ILE A 126 6.54 -5.31 -5.77
C ILE A 126 7.69 -4.91 -4.83
N SER A 127 8.14 -3.65 -4.88
CA SER A 127 9.19 -3.15 -4.01
C SER A 127 8.79 -3.25 -2.53
N VAL A 128 7.61 -2.78 -2.17
CA VAL A 128 7.11 -2.82 -0.79
C VAL A 128 6.96 -4.27 -0.32
N LYS A 129 6.44 -5.15 -1.19
CA LYS A 129 6.33 -6.58 -0.88
C LYS A 129 7.71 -7.21 -0.65
N GLY A 130 8.69 -6.91 -1.51
CA GLY A 130 10.05 -7.41 -1.36
C GLY A 130 10.68 -6.98 -0.03
N ILE A 131 10.53 -5.71 0.33
CA ILE A 131 11.01 -5.17 1.62
C ILE A 131 10.31 -5.86 2.80
N THR A 132 8.98 -6.00 2.74
CA THR A 132 8.22 -6.65 3.81
C THR A 132 8.58 -8.12 3.97
N VAL A 133 8.73 -8.87 2.87
CA VAL A 133 9.14 -10.29 2.92
C VAL A 133 10.55 -10.45 3.48
N ASP A 134 11.50 -9.61 3.08
CA ASP A 134 12.85 -9.61 3.65
C ASP A 134 12.83 -9.35 5.16
N LYS A 135 12.03 -8.36 5.61
CA LYS A 135 11.84 -8.07 7.04
C LYS A 135 11.23 -9.26 7.79
N ILE A 136 10.22 -9.90 7.21
CA ILE A 136 9.56 -11.10 7.77
C ILE A 136 10.55 -12.26 7.92
N ASN A 137 11.40 -12.48 6.92
CA ASN A 137 12.39 -13.56 6.96
C ASN A 137 13.48 -13.33 8.01
N LYS A 138 13.87 -12.07 8.23
CA LYS A 138 14.89 -11.70 9.23
C LYS A 138 14.36 -11.68 10.66
N HIS A 139 13.11 -11.27 10.85
CA HIS A 139 12.51 -11.07 12.18
C HIS A 139 11.07 -11.63 12.26
N PRO A 140 10.90 -12.96 12.18
CA PRO A 140 9.59 -13.59 12.20
C PRO A 140 8.78 -13.28 13.47
N GLU A 141 9.45 -13.05 14.60
CA GLU A 141 8.86 -12.73 15.90
C GLU A 141 8.17 -11.36 15.96
N LEU A 142 8.47 -10.45 15.01
CA LEU A 142 7.86 -9.13 14.94
C LEU A 142 6.50 -9.14 14.24
N ILE A 143 6.10 -10.28 13.66
CA ILE A 143 4.86 -10.39 12.89
C ILE A 143 3.68 -10.61 13.84
N LYS A 144 2.96 -9.53 14.13
CA LYS A 144 1.69 -9.61 14.84
C LYS A 144 0.57 -9.85 13.82
N HIS A 145 0.05 -11.07 13.73
CA HIS A 145 -1.16 -11.35 12.97
C HIS A 145 -2.34 -10.58 13.59
N ARG A 146 -2.70 -9.46 12.97
CA ARG A 146 -3.85 -8.64 13.35
C ARG A 146 -5.00 -8.84 12.38
N LYS A 147 -6.23 -8.68 12.87
CA LYS A 147 -7.41 -8.63 11.99
C LYS A 147 -7.35 -7.34 11.16
N PRO A 148 -7.54 -7.41 9.83
CA PRO A 148 -7.46 -6.24 8.97
C PRO A 148 -8.59 -5.25 9.31
N LYS A 149 -8.25 -3.97 9.41
CA LYS A 149 -9.21 -2.88 9.63
C LYS A 149 -9.09 -1.87 8.50
N PHE A 150 -10.18 -1.29 8.02
CA PHE A 150 -10.13 -0.25 6.98
C PHE A 150 -9.25 0.94 7.36
N SER A 151 -9.13 1.22 8.66
CA SER A 151 -8.20 2.23 9.17
C SER A 151 -6.74 1.95 8.83
N ASP A 152 -6.34 0.71 8.59
CA ASP A 152 -4.96 0.31 8.23
C ASP A 152 -4.49 0.92 6.91
N ILE A 153 -5.43 1.32 6.04
CA ILE A 153 -5.11 2.01 4.78
C ILE A 153 -4.45 3.36 5.06
N ILE A 154 -4.84 4.01 6.16
CA ILE A 154 -4.43 5.38 6.52
C ILE A 154 -3.48 5.38 7.73
N ILE A 155 -3.65 4.43 8.65
CA ILE A 155 -2.86 4.29 9.87
C ILE A 155 -1.58 3.50 9.56
N GLY A 156 -0.43 4.13 9.82
CA GLY A 156 0.87 3.49 9.87
C GLY A 156 1.26 3.08 11.29
N ASP A 157 2.55 2.84 11.49
CA ASP A 157 3.08 2.32 12.77
C ASP A 157 2.93 3.33 13.93
N ASN A 158 2.94 4.64 13.61
CA ASN A 158 2.88 5.74 14.58
C ASN A 158 1.54 6.50 14.55
N GLY A 159 0.44 5.86 14.12
CA GLY A 159 -0.87 6.51 13.95
C GLY A 159 -1.13 6.94 12.51
N ILE A 160 -1.86 8.06 12.31
CA ILE A 160 -2.23 8.53 10.97
C ILE A 160 -0.96 8.85 10.16
N ASP A 161 -0.79 8.17 9.03
CA ASP A 161 0.38 8.33 8.18
C ASP A 161 0.08 9.31 7.05
N PHE A 162 0.64 10.52 7.16
CA PHE A 162 0.43 11.58 6.17
C PHE A 162 0.77 11.12 4.74
N SER A 163 1.83 10.33 4.56
CA SER A 163 2.23 9.82 3.24
C SER A 163 1.16 8.90 2.64
N ARG A 164 0.52 8.04 3.46
CA ARG A 164 -0.58 7.18 3.02
C ARG A 164 -1.82 7.99 2.67
N VAL A 165 -2.17 8.96 3.51
CA VAL A 165 -3.31 9.87 3.26
C VAL A 165 -3.13 10.61 1.94
N GLN A 166 -1.97 11.24 1.74
CA GLN A 166 -1.65 11.96 0.52
C GLN A 166 -1.76 11.04 -0.71
N MET A 167 -1.17 9.85 -0.64
CA MET A 167 -1.19 8.89 -1.75
C MET A 167 -2.61 8.40 -2.07
N LEU A 168 -3.45 8.20 -1.05
CA LEU A 168 -4.86 7.85 -1.21
C LEU A 168 -5.64 8.99 -1.88
N ILE A 169 -5.47 10.23 -1.41
CA ILE A 169 -6.14 11.42 -1.98
C ILE A 169 -5.79 11.58 -3.46
N TRP A 170 -4.50 11.54 -3.80
CA TRP A 170 -4.07 11.66 -5.20
C TRP A 170 -4.59 10.53 -6.08
N THR A 171 -4.67 9.32 -5.55
CA THR A 171 -5.24 8.19 -6.30
C THR A 171 -6.72 8.40 -6.57
N VAL A 172 -7.50 8.84 -5.58
CA VAL A 172 -8.94 9.08 -5.76
C VAL A 172 -9.19 10.18 -6.78
N ILE A 173 -8.44 11.29 -6.70
CA ILE A 173 -8.56 12.39 -7.67
C ILE A 173 -8.17 11.91 -9.07
N ALA A 174 -7.05 11.19 -9.20
CA ALA A 174 -6.59 10.67 -10.49
C ALA A 174 -7.59 9.67 -11.11
N LEU A 175 -8.17 8.77 -10.31
CA LEU A 175 -9.21 7.84 -10.76
C LEU A 175 -10.47 8.58 -11.25
N PHE A 176 -10.87 9.63 -10.54
CA PHE A 176 -12.00 10.45 -10.95
C PHE A 176 -11.72 11.13 -12.30
N VAL A 177 -10.61 11.86 -12.41
CA VAL A 177 -10.21 12.55 -13.66
C VAL A 177 -10.09 11.56 -14.80
N PHE A 178 -9.40 10.43 -14.60
CA PHE A 178 -9.26 9.40 -15.63
C PHE A 178 -10.62 8.83 -16.06
N SER A 179 -11.51 8.51 -15.11
CA SER A 179 -12.84 7.97 -15.43
C SER A 179 -13.68 8.98 -16.23
N THR A 180 -13.60 10.27 -15.94
CA THR A 180 -14.30 11.30 -16.74
C THR A 180 -13.78 11.36 -18.18
N LYS A 181 -12.46 11.26 -18.38
CA LYS A 181 -11.85 11.20 -19.72
C LYS A 181 -12.23 9.91 -20.46
N VAL A 182 -12.31 8.78 -19.77
CA VAL A 182 -12.80 7.51 -20.33
C VAL A 182 -14.24 7.64 -20.80
N VAL A 183 -15.14 8.20 -19.98
CA VAL A 183 -16.55 8.41 -20.36
C VAL A 183 -16.64 9.33 -21.59
N TYR A 184 -15.89 10.43 -21.61
CA TYR A 184 -15.84 11.32 -22.77
C TYR A 184 -15.38 10.58 -24.04
N PHE A 185 -14.30 9.82 -23.95
CA PHE A 185 -13.78 9.04 -25.08
C PHE A 185 -14.76 7.97 -25.58
N ILE A 186 -15.46 7.28 -24.67
CA ILE A 186 -16.54 6.34 -25.02
C ILE A 186 -17.65 7.06 -25.78
N ASN A 187 -18.02 8.27 -25.36
CA ASN A 187 -19.05 9.06 -26.02
C ASN A 187 -18.63 9.41 -27.47
N GLU A 188 -17.38 9.81 -27.67
CA GLU A 188 -16.83 10.05 -29.02
C GLU A 188 -16.91 8.78 -29.87
N ILE A 189 -16.49 7.61 -29.34
CA ILE A 189 -16.59 6.33 -30.05
C ILE A 189 -18.02 6.02 -30.47
N ILE A 190 -19.01 6.19 -29.59
CA ILE A 190 -20.42 5.90 -29.89
C ILE A 190 -20.97 6.86 -30.96
N GLY A 191 -20.48 8.12 -30.98
CA GLY A 191 -20.91 9.16 -31.90
C GLY A 191 -20.28 9.07 -33.31
N VAL A 192 -19.24 8.27 -33.51
CA VAL A 192 -18.59 8.14 -34.82
C VAL A 192 -19.53 7.55 -35.86
N THR A 193 -19.65 8.26 -36.99
CA THR A 193 -20.40 7.82 -38.18
C THR A 193 -19.52 7.52 -39.39
N ASP A 194 -18.26 7.97 -39.39
CA ASP A 194 -17.32 7.80 -40.50
C ASP A 194 -16.09 6.99 -40.06
N PRO A 195 -15.74 5.89 -40.76
CA PRO A 195 -14.52 5.11 -40.53
C PRO A 195 -13.22 5.93 -40.39
N SER A 196 -13.12 7.06 -41.09
CA SER A 196 -11.92 7.91 -41.01
C SER A 196 -11.70 8.48 -39.61
N GLN A 197 -12.77 8.71 -38.85
CA GLN A 197 -12.71 9.27 -37.50
C GLN A 197 -12.17 8.26 -36.48
N PHE A 198 -12.42 6.95 -36.67
CA PHE A 198 -11.81 5.93 -35.81
C PHE A 198 -10.29 5.94 -35.92
N LYS A 199 -9.75 6.11 -37.14
CA LYS A 199 -8.31 6.25 -37.33
C LYS A 199 -7.74 7.46 -36.61
N VAL A 200 -8.50 8.55 -36.51
CA VAL A 200 -8.08 9.75 -35.76
C VAL A 200 -8.16 9.50 -34.25
N LEU A 201 -9.24 8.88 -33.76
CA LEU A 201 -9.48 8.61 -32.34
C LEU A 201 -8.47 7.62 -31.73
N PHE A 202 -8.08 6.60 -32.48
CA PHE A 202 -7.13 5.59 -32.02
C PHE A 202 -5.67 5.92 -32.36
N ASN A 203 -5.40 7.04 -33.06
CA ASN A 203 -4.03 7.44 -33.36
C ASN A 203 -3.34 7.98 -32.10
N SER A 204 -2.53 7.13 -31.46
CA SER A 204 -1.76 7.44 -30.26
C SER A 204 -0.68 8.51 -30.45
N ASN A 205 -0.32 8.85 -31.69
CA ASN A 205 0.81 9.73 -32.00
C ASN A 205 0.43 11.21 -32.12
N VAL A 206 -0.81 11.60 -31.82
CA VAL A 206 -1.19 13.02 -31.84
C VAL A 206 -0.65 13.68 -30.57
N ASP A 207 0.43 14.45 -30.74
CA ASP A 207 1.15 15.19 -29.69
C ASP A 207 0.20 15.86 -28.68
N GLN A 208 0.20 15.34 -27.45
CA GLN A 208 -0.58 15.88 -26.32
C GLN A 208 -0.22 17.34 -25.96
N PHE A 209 0.88 17.87 -26.49
CA PHE A 209 1.36 19.23 -26.22
C PHE A 209 0.97 20.27 -27.28
N LEU A 210 0.36 19.87 -28.41
CA LEU A 210 0.05 20.79 -29.51
C LEU A 210 -1.37 21.40 -29.47
N GLU A 211 -2.13 21.19 -28.40
CA GLU A 211 -3.50 21.73 -28.20
C GLU A 211 -3.60 23.28 -28.16
N PHE A 212 -2.49 24.02 -28.22
CA PHE A 212 -2.52 25.50 -28.22
C PHE A 212 -2.51 26.17 -29.61
N LYS A 213 -2.48 25.42 -30.72
CA LYS A 213 -2.68 26.02 -32.06
C LYS A 213 -4.14 25.99 -32.48
N LYS A 214 -4.86 26.99 -31.95
CA LYS A 214 -6.23 27.36 -32.28
C LYS A 214 -6.29 28.00 -33.67
N ASP A 215 -6.17 27.20 -34.73
CA ASP A 215 -6.68 27.61 -36.05
C ASP A 215 -8.17 27.26 -36.08
N GLY A 216 -9.02 28.28 -36.25
CA GLY A 216 -10.47 28.29 -35.96
C GLY A 216 -11.38 27.36 -36.78
N ASN A 217 -10.91 26.20 -37.23
CA ASN A 217 -11.72 25.07 -37.69
C ASN A 217 -11.54 23.90 -36.71
N GLU A 218 -12.08 24.07 -35.51
CA GLU A 218 -12.03 23.11 -34.41
C GLU A 218 -12.82 21.84 -34.77
N THR A 219 -12.12 20.83 -35.28
CA THR A 219 -12.52 19.44 -35.05
C THR A 219 -11.73 18.99 -33.83
N THR A 220 -12.45 18.84 -32.71
CA THR A 220 -11.97 18.25 -31.45
C THR A 220 -11.50 16.83 -31.73
N LYS A 221 -10.22 16.66 -32.09
CA LYS A 221 -9.65 15.35 -32.41
C LYS A 221 -9.52 14.58 -31.10
N GLY A 222 -10.30 13.51 -30.98
CA GLY A 222 -10.37 12.76 -29.74
C GLY A 222 -9.01 12.14 -29.40
N HIS A 223 -8.64 12.31 -28.13
CA HIS A 223 -7.44 11.76 -27.55
C HIS A 223 -7.80 10.54 -26.71
N LEU A 224 -6.90 9.55 -26.67
CA LEU A 224 -6.98 8.44 -25.72
C LEU A 224 -7.09 9.01 -24.29
N PRO A 225 -7.85 8.37 -23.37
CA PRO A 225 -7.90 8.81 -21.99
C PRO A 225 -6.50 8.88 -21.38
N TYR A 226 -6.09 10.08 -20.98
CA TYR A 226 -4.78 10.33 -20.39
C TYR A 226 -4.93 11.06 -19.06
N LEU A 227 -3.86 11.01 -18.26
CA LEU A 227 -3.72 11.83 -17.05
C LEU A 227 -2.61 12.85 -17.29
N PRO A 228 -2.77 14.12 -16.87
CA PRO A 228 -1.71 15.10 -17.02
C PRO A 228 -0.40 14.63 -16.37
N TRP A 229 0.74 14.89 -17.01
CA TRP A 229 2.06 14.52 -16.49
C TRP A 229 2.33 15.01 -15.05
N SER A 230 1.74 16.14 -14.65
CA SER A 230 1.81 16.63 -13.27
C SER A 230 1.22 15.64 -12.26
N PHE A 231 0.12 14.96 -12.58
CA PHE A 231 -0.43 13.90 -11.73
C PHE A 231 0.53 12.72 -11.62
N LEU A 232 1.16 12.35 -12.73
CA LEU A 232 2.09 11.23 -12.76
C LEU A 232 3.32 11.51 -11.89
N VAL A 233 3.87 12.72 -11.97
CA VAL A 233 4.97 13.16 -11.11
C VAL A 233 4.56 13.18 -9.64
N LEU A 234 3.39 13.74 -9.31
CA LEU A 234 2.89 13.79 -7.92
C LEU A 234 2.67 12.39 -7.34
N MET A 235 2.09 11.49 -8.13
CA MET A 235 1.88 10.09 -7.73
C MET A 235 3.22 9.36 -7.56
N GLY A 236 4.15 9.52 -8.52
CA GLY A 236 5.50 8.96 -8.46
C GLY A 236 6.26 9.42 -7.22
N LEU A 237 6.24 10.72 -6.90
CA LEU A 237 6.84 11.27 -5.69
C LEU A 237 6.20 10.70 -4.42
N SER A 238 4.86 10.56 -4.38
CA SER A 238 4.16 9.99 -3.23
C SER A 238 4.52 8.51 -2.99
N GLN A 239 4.66 7.73 -4.06
CA GLN A 239 5.11 6.33 -4.00
C GLN A 239 6.58 6.24 -3.63
N GLY A 240 7.44 7.10 -4.19
CA GLY A 240 8.85 7.20 -3.85
C GLY A 240 9.07 7.53 -2.38
N ALA A 241 8.33 8.50 -1.84
CA ALA A 241 8.36 8.83 -0.42
C ALA A 241 7.89 7.66 0.47
N TYR A 242 6.85 6.94 0.05
CA TYR A 242 6.35 5.78 0.78
C TYR A 242 7.33 4.60 0.79
N ILE A 243 7.90 4.26 -0.37
CA ILE A 243 8.96 3.25 -0.48
C ILE A 243 10.18 3.70 0.32
N GLY A 244 10.58 4.96 0.17
CA GLY A 244 11.68 5.58 0.92
C GLY A 244 11.48 5.42 2.42
N LYS A 245 10.28 5.68 2.95
CA LYS A 245 9.95 5.45 4.36
C LYS A 245 10.09 3.99 4.78
N LYS A 246 9.75 3.03 3.92
CA LYS A 246 9.92 1.58 4.18
C LYS A 246 11.38 1.13 4.05
N LEU A 247 12.20 1.82 3.25
CA LEU A 247 13.65 1.58 3.12
C LEU A 247 14.48 2.26 4.21
N ILE A 248 14.04 3.44 4.67
CA ILE A 248 14.72 4.17 5.72
C ILE A 248 14.70 3.30 6.98
N PRO A 249 15.87 3.05 7.59
CA PRO A 249 16.00 2.00 8.58
C PRO A 249 15.21 2.26 9.86
N THR A 250 13.97 1.78 9.94
CA THR A 250 13.49 1.29 11.23
C THR A 250 14.29 0.05 11.65
N PHE A 251 14.89 -0.68 10.70
CA PHE A 251 15.79 -1.81 10.99
C PHE A 251 16.96 -1.40 11.86
N LYS A 252 17.64 -0.27 11.59
CA LYS A 252 18.71 0.18 12.50
C LYS A 252 18.17 0.52 13.87
N LEU A 253 16.98 1.09 13.98
CA LEU A 253 16.44 1.44 15.29
C LEU A 253 16.07 0.17 16.09
N ASP A 254 15.44 -0.81 15.45
CA ASP A 254 15.06 -2.07 16.09
C ASP A 254 16.28 -2.96 16.37
N ASP A 255 17.24 -3.02 15.45
CA ASP A 255 18.54 -3.69 15.63
C ASP A 255 19.37 -2.98 16.72
N LEU A 256 19.40 -1.64 16.73
CA LEU A 256 20.05 -0.89 17.81
C LEU A 256 19.36 -1.14 19.14
N LYS A 257 18.02 -1.21 19.18
CA LYS A 257 17.28 -1.54 20.40
C LYS A 257 17.57 -2.96 20.87
N LEU A 258 17.59 -3.94 19.97
CA LEU A 258 17.91 -5.34 20.28
C LEU A 258 19.36 -5.47 20.77
N ASN A 259 20.31 -4.89 20.04
CA ASN A 259 21.73 -4.87 20.42
C ASN A 259 21.93 -4.15 21.76
N LYS A 260 21.19 -3.06 22.00
CA LYS A 260 21.21 -2.34 23.28
C LYS A 260 20.61 -3.18 24.40
N GLU A 261 19.50 -3.87 24.17
CA GLU A 261 18.89 -4.78 25.16
C GLU A 261 19.85 -5.93 25.50
N GLU A 262 20.53 -6.50 24.51
CA GLU A 262 21.54 -7.55 24.71
C GLU A 262 22.76 -7.03 25.48
N GLU A 263 23.29 -5.85 25.11
CA GLU A 263 24.38 -5.17 25.82
C GLU A 263 24.01 -4.91 27.30
N LEU A 264 22.78 -4.43 27.55
CA LEU A 264 22.26 -4.19 28.89
C LEU A 264 22.14 -5.50 29.68
N ARG A 265 21.63 -6.59 29.08
CA ARG A 265 21.54 -7.91 29.74
C ARG A 265 22.90 -8.48 30.12
N ILE A 266 23.89 -8.38 29.23
CA ILE A 266 25.27 -8.83 29.50
C ILE A 266 25.85 -8.00 30.65
N THR A 267 25.65 -6.68 30.62
CA THR A 267 26.13 -5.77 31.67
C THR A 267 25.48 -6.08 33.03
N ILE A 268 24.17 -6.29 33.08
CA ILE A 268 23.45 -6.68 34.30
C ILE A 268 23.96 -8.03 34.83
N SER A 269 24.14 -9.03 33.95
CA SER A 269 24.67 -10.35 34.34
C SER A 269 26.06 -10.24 34.98
N SER A 270 26.98 -9.53 34.34
CA SER A 270 28.33 -9.32 34.86
C SER A 270 28.36 -8.56 36.19
N LEU A 271 27.52 -7.54 36.36
CA LEU A 271 27.38 -6.81 37.63
C LEU A 271 26.82 -7.70 38.74
N ASN A 272 25.85 -8.57 38.43
CA ASN A 272 25.32 -9.54 39.39
C ASN A 272 26.38 -10.57 39.81
N THR A 273 27.20 -11.07 38.87
CA THR A 273 28.34 -11.94 39.18
C THR A 273 29.36 -11.21 40.07
N LYS A 274 29.72 -9.96 39.74
CA LYS A 274 30.62 -9.14 40.55
C LYS A 274 30.07 -8.96 41.98
N LYS A 275 28.78 -8.61 42.11
CA LYS A 275 28.09 -8.47 43.39
C LYS A 275 28.13 -9.76 44.21
N ALA A 276 27.85 -10.91 43.60
CA ALA A 276 27.88 -12.20 44.26
C ALA A 276 29.30 -12.55 44.77
N LEU A 277 30.34 -12.26 43.97
CA LEU A 277 31.73 -12.45 44.39
C LEU A 277 32.12 -11.54 45.56
N LEU A 278 31.78 -10.24 45.48
CA LEU A 278 32.06 -9.29 46.57
C LEU A 278 31.33 -9.69 47.86
N SER A 279 30.07 -10.12 47.76
CA SER A 279 29.31 -10.60 48.91
C SER A 279 29.92 -11.86 49.54
N ASN A 280 30.45 -12.77 48.73
CA ASN A 280 31.15 -13.97 49.22
C ASN A 280 32.49 -13.64 49.89
N ILE A 281 33.21 -12.63 49.41
CA ILE A 281 34.43 -12.13 50.07
C ILE A 281 34.04 -11.52 51.42
N LEU A 282 33.03 -10.65 51.43
CA LEU A 282 32.54 -9.99 52.63
C LEU A 282 32.16 -11.00 53.72
N THR A 283 31.38 -12.04 53.39
CA THR A 283 30.96 -13.06 54.36
C THR A 283 32.13 -13.87 54.90
N LYS A 284 33.13 -14.19 54.07
CA LYS A 284 34.35 -14.88 54.50
C LYS A 284 35.26 -14.01 55.37
N THR A 285 35.41 -12.73 55.03
CA THR A 285 36.22 -11.78 55.81
C THR A 285 35.58 -11.47 57.16
N ALA A 286 34.25 -11.33 57.21
CA ALA A 286 33.52 -11.05 58.45
C ALA A 286 33.52 -12.22 59.45
N ALA A 287 33.74 -13.46 58.98
CA ALA A 287 33.75 -14.66 59.82
C ALA A 287 35.06 -14.85 60.62
N ASN A 288 36.14 -14.15 60.26
CA ASN A 288 37.43 -14.23 60.93
C ASN A 288 37.66 -12.99 61.82
N ASN A 289 38.13 -13.16 63.06
CA ASN A 289 38.38 -12.07 64.02
C ASN A 289 39.02 -10.83 63.37
N ILE A 290 38.24 -9.75 63.29
CA ILE A 290 38.42 -8.63 62.36
C ILE A 290 39.38 -7.59 62.96
N SER A 291 40.52 -7.31 62.29
CA SER A 291 41.39 -6.19 62.64
C SER A 291 40.77 -4.85 62.22
N GLU A 292 41.29 -3.73 62.72
CA GLU A 292 40.77 -2.40 62.35
C GLU A 292 40.92 -2.10 60.84
N ILE A 293 41.95 -2.65 60.20
CA ILE A 293 42.18 -2.58 58.74
C ILE A 293 41.07 -3.33 58.00
N ASP A 294 40.62 -4.46 58.54
CA ASP A 294 39.55 -5.26 57.94
C ASP A 294 38.19 -4.56 57.98
N ARG A 295 37.94 -3.71 58.99
CA ARG A 295 36.70 -2.89 59.05
C ARG A 295 36.62 -1.87 57.92
N LYS A 296 37.75 -1.21 57.59
CA LYS A 296 37.81 -0.25 56.47
C LYS A 296 37.62 -0.96 55.13
N ASN A 297 38.20 -2.14 54.97
CA ASN A 297 38.04 -2.96 53.77
C ASN A 297 36.59 -3.45 53.62
N ILE A 298 35.94 -3.86 54.72
CA ILE A 298 34.52 -4.23 54.75
C ILE A 298 33.63 -3.06 54.31
N ALA A 299 33.82 -1.87 54.88
CA ALA A 299 33.03 -0.69 54.51
C ALA A 299 33.20 -0.31 53.03
N ASN A 300 34.42 -0.45 52.48
CA ASN A 300 34.66 -0.25 51.05
C ASN A 300 33.92 -1.29 50.19
N LEU A 301 33.93 -2.56 50.58
CA LEU A 301 33.20 -3.63 49.89
C LEU A 301 31.69 -3.41 49.91
N GLU A 302 31.12 -2.99 51.05
CA GLU A 302 29.70 -2.66 51.17
C GLU A 302 29.31 -1.50 50.24
N ASN A 303 30.14 -0.46 50.16
CA ASN A 303 29.93 0.66 49.24
C ASN A 303 29.99 0.22 47.77
N GLU A 304 30.93 -0.65 47.40
CA GLU A 304 31.01 -1.20 46.04
C GLU A 304 29.80 -2.06 45.67
N ILE A 305 29.30 -2.88 46.61
CA ILE A 305 28.09 -3.68 46.43
C ILE A 305 26.86 -2.77 46.23
N ALA A 306 26.72 -1.73 47.05
CA ALA A 306 25.62 -0.77 46.94
C ALA A 306 25.66 -0.02 45.61
N ALA A 307 26.84 0.43 45.17
CA ALA A 307 27.04 1.09 43.88
C ALA A 307 26.70 0.15 42.70
N ALA A 308 27.13 -1.11 42.76
CA ALA A 308 26.80 -2.11 41.74
C ALA A 308 25.28 -2.37 41.67
N GLN A 309 24.62 -2.47 42.82
CA GLN A 309 23.17 -2.67 42.88
C GLN A 309 22.39 -1.48 42.31
N LYS A 310 22.77 -0.26 42.68
CA LYS A 310 22.17 0.96 42.11
C LYS A 310 22.28 0.99 40.59
N LYS A 311 23.45 0.64 40.04
CA LYS A 311 23.67 0.58 38.59
C LYS A 311 22.80 -0.49 37.91
N VAL A 312 22.62 -1.66 38.53
CA VAL A 312 21.70 -2.71 38.02
C VAL A 312 20.26 -2.20 37.98
N GLU A 313 19.81 -1.49 39.02
CA GLU A 313 18.45 -0.91 39.05
C GLU A 313 18.26 0.15 37.96
N GLU A 314 19.25 1.01 37.71
CA GLU A 314 19.23 2.00 36.63
C GLU A 314 19.14 1.33 35.24
N LEU A 315 19.96 0.31 34.98
CA LEU A 315 19.95 -0.42 33.69
C LEU A 315 18.65 -1.19 33.48
N ASN A 316 18.04 -1.73 34.53
CA ASN A 316 16.74 -2.38 34.45
C ASN A 316 15.62 -1.40 34.09
N LYS A 317 15.66 -0.16 34.61
CA LYS A 317 14.72 0.90 34.23
C LYS A 317 14.89 1.28 32.76
N GLU A 318 16.12 1.41 32.28
CA GLU A 318 16.40 1.69 30.86
C GLU A 318 15.88 0.56 29.96
N MET A 319 16.09 -0.71 30.36
CA MET A 319 15.55 -1.87 29.66
C MET A 319 14.02 -1.89 29.64
N GLN A 320 13.36 -1.51 30.75
CA GLN A 320 11.90 -1.36 30.80
C GLN A 320 11.41 -0.26 29.85
N LEU A 321 12.06 0.90 29.81
CA LEU A 321 11.72 1.98 28.87
C LEU A 321 11.82 1.49 27.42
N ILE A 322 12.90 0.78 27.06
CA ILE A 322 13.06 0.21 25.71
C ILE A 322 11.92 -0.75 25.38
N GLN A 323 11.48 -1.57 26.35
CA GLN A 323 10.37 -2.50 26.19
C GLN A 323 9.01 -1.79 26.09
N GLU A 324 8.81 -0.68 26.80
CA GLU A 324 7.61 0.16 26.69
C GLU A 324 7.51 0.80 25.30
N TYR A 325 8.63 1.30 24.75
CA TYR A 325 8.70 1.81 23.38
C TYR A 325 8.48 0.74 22.29
N LYS A 326 8.41 -0.54 22.66
CA LYS A 326 8.12 -1.67 21.74
C LYS A 326 6.61 -1.98 21.67
N LYS A 327 5.80 -1.48 22.59
CA LYS A 327 4.34 -1.75 22.66
C LYS A 327 3.55 -0.82 21.75
#